data_AF-A0A134CNH3-F1
#
_entry.id   AF-A0A134CNH3-F1
#
_cell.length_a   1.000
_cell.length_b   1.000
_cell.length_c   1.000
_cell.angle_alpha   90.00
_cell.angle_beta   90.00
_cell.angle_gamma   90.00
#
_symmetry.space_group_name_H-M   'P 1'
#
loop_
_entity.id
_entity.type
_entity.pdbx_description
1 polymer ?
#
loop_
_entity_poly.entity_id
_entity_poly.type
_entity_poly.pdbx_seq_one_letter_code
_entity_poly.pdbx_strand_id
1 'polypeptide(L)' 'MKIVKDVKYMAEIDKAIELYEKTFHDSFPTIPVLRDKSKIEVMEIINKCISEGKDVYDMGYLSLDNDSIY' A
#
# COMPACT_ATOMS: atom_id res chain seq x y z
N MET A 1 10.60 -23.58 -8.37
CA MET A 1 9.28 -22.92 -8.41
C MET A 1 9.19 -21.79 -7.38
N LYS A 2 10.06 -20.78 -7.50
CA LYS A 2 10.10 -19.59 -6.63
C LYS A 2 9.78 -18.33 -7.44
N ILE A 3 10.50 -18.17 -8.55
CA ILE A 3 10.35 -17.10 -9.55
C ILE A 3 8.89 -16.88 -10.00
N VAL A 4 8.16 -17.95 -10.34
CA VAL A 4 6.74 -17.86 -10.76
C VAL A 4 5.80 -17.34 -9.67
N LYS A 5 6.09 -17.63 -8.39
CA LYS A 5 5.29 -17.08 -7.27
C LYS A 5 5.58 -15.59 -7.11
N ASP A 6 6.85 -15.20 -7.19
CA ASP A 6 7.28 -13.82 -7.02
C ASP A 6 6.70 -12.89 -8.11
N VAL A 7 6.65 -13.35 -9.36
CA VAL A 7 6.01 -12.63 -10.48
C VAL A 7 4.50 -12.50 -10.29
N LYS A 8 3.83 -13.56 -9.82
CA LYS A 8 2.39 -13.52 -9.52
C LYS A 8 2.08 -12.48 -8.43
N TYR A 9 2.87 -12.43 -7.36
CA TYR A 9 2.67 -11.46 -6.28
C TYR A 9 2.93 -10.00 -6.71
N MET A 10 3.88 -9.77 -7.63
CA MET A 10 4.07 -8.43 -8.22
C MET A 10 2.82 -8.00 -9.00
N ALA A 11 2.26 -8.87 -9.83
CA ALA A 11 1.05 -8.56 -10.58
C ALA A 11 -0.19 -8.35 -9.68
N GLU A 12 -0.25 -8.97 -8.50
CA GLU A 12 -1.35 -8.79 -7.55
C GLU A 12 -1.24 -7.48 -6.76
N ILE A 13 -0.03 -7.10 -6.33
CA ILE A 13 0.17 -5.84 -5.60
C ILE A 13 -0.02 -4.62 -6.51
N ASP A 14 0.42 -4.69 -7.77
CA ASP A 14 0.23 -3.59 -8.73
C ASP A 14 -1.26 -3.30 -8.96
N LYS A 15 -2.09 -4.36 -9.07
CA LYS A 15 -3.55 -4.22 -9.20
C LYS A 15 -4.20 -3.65 -7.93
N ALA A 16 -3.71 -4.06 -6.77
CA ALA A 16 -4.21 -3.52 -5.50
C ALA A 16 -3.90 -2.02 -5.40
N ILE A 17 -2.68 -1.61 -5.75
CA ILE A 17 -2.27 -0.21 -5.81
C ILE A 17 -3.13 0.56 -6.81
N GLU A 18 -3.30 0.07 -8.04
CA GLU A 18 -4.13 0.73 -9.05
C GLU A 18 -5.59 0.93 -8.56
N LEU A 19 -6.14 -0.06 -7.85
CA LEU A 19 -7.48 0.05 -7.29
C LEU A 19 -7.55 1.09 -6.16
N TYR A 20 -6.54 1.14 -5.30
CA TYR A 20 -6.41 2.17 -4.27
C TYR A 20 -6.38 3.56 -4.92
N GLU A 21 -5.53 3.77 -5.91
CA GLU A 21 -5.35 5.07 -6.57
C GLU A 21 -6.62 5.53 -7.28
N LYS A 22 -7.37 4.61 -7.88
CA LYS A 22 -8.69 4.89 -8.45
C LYS A 22 -9.73 5.26 -7.40
N THR A 23 -9.65 4.67 -6.21
CA THR A 23 -10.62 4.87 -5.12
C THR A 23 -10.43 6.22 -4.43
N PHE A 24 -9.17 6.58 -4.16
CA PHE A 24 -8.83 7.80 -3.41
C PHE A 24 -8.42 8.97 -4.31
N HIS A 25 -8.27 8.72 -5.62
CA HIS A 25 -7.78 9.71 -6.58
C HIS A 25 -6.41 10.29 -6.20
N ASP A 26 -5.59 9.50 -5.50
CA ASP A 26 -4.25 9.87 -5.04
C ASP A 26 -3.31 8.65 -5.08
N SER A 27 -2.01 8.90 -5.17
CA SER A 27 -0.98 7.87 -5.25
C SER A 27 -0.81 7.13 -3.93
N PHE A 28 -0.69 5.79 -3.99
CA PHE A 28 -0.35 5.01 -2.80
C PHE A 28 1.10 5.28 -2.38
N PRO A 29 1.39 5.58 -1.09
CA PRO A 29 2.73 5.93 -0.63
C PRO A 29 3.60 4.68 -0.52
N THR A 30 4.05 4.22 -1.68
CA THR A 30 4.67 2.92 -1.91
C THR A 30 6.02 2.78 -1.22
N ILE A 31 6.84 3.83 -1.20
CA ILE A 31 8.19 3.82 -0.59
C ILE A 31 8.12 3.64 0.94
N PRO A 32 7.41 4.47 1.73
CA PRO A 32 7.36 4.30 3.18
C PRO A 32 6.65 3.01 3.59
N VAL A 33 5.66 2.55 2.83
CA VAL A 33 4.91 1.34 3.19
C VAL A 33 5.69 0.06 2.86
N LEU A 34 6.34 -0.03 1.69
CA LEU A 34 7.11 -1.23 1.30
C LEU A 34 8.47 -1.33 1.99
N ARG A 35 9.03 -0.24 2.53
CA ARG A 35 10.30 -0.30 3.27
C ARG A 35 10.19 -1.18 4.51
N ASP A 36 9.07 -1.09 5.22
CA ASP A 36 8.91 -1.70 6.54
C ASP A 36 7.95 -2.90 6.57
N LYS A 37 7.32 -3.25 5.43
CA LYS A 37 6.25 -4.26 5.38
C LYS A 37 6.45 -5.25 4.24
N SER A 38 6.02 -6.48 4.47
CA SER A 38 5.95 -7.50 3.43
C SER A 38 4.85 -7.17 2.41
N LYS A 39 4.94 -7.75 1.21
CA LYS A 39 3.93 -7.57 0.16
C LYS A 39 2.52 -7.97 0.61
N ILE A 40 2.41 -8.98 1.47
CA ILE A 40 1.12 -9.46 2.00
C ILE A 40 0.53 -8.39 2.91
N GLU A 41 1.32 -7.84 3.82
CA GLU A 41 0.88 -6.76 4.72
C GLU A 41 0.47 -5.51 3.93
N VAL A 42 1.18 -5.17 2.85
CA VAL A 42 0.80 -4.05 1.99
C VAL A 42 -0.55 -4.28 1.32
N MET A 43 -0.79 -5.48 0.80
CA MET A 43 -2.11 -5.84 0.24
C MET A 43 -3.23 -5.79 1.29
N GLU A 44 -2.97 -6.24 2.51
CA GLU A 44 -3.95 -6.16 3.61
C GLU A 44 -4.29 -4.71 3.98
N ILE A 45 -3.29 -3.83 4.03
CA ILE A 45 -3.49 -2.39 4.25
C ILE A 45 -4.35 -1.79 3.14
N ILE A 46 -3.99 -2.02 1.88
CA ILE A 46 -4.72 -1.51 0.72
C ILE A 46 -6.20 -1.94 0.78
N ASN A 47 -6.45 -3.24 0.97
CA ASN A 47 -7.80 -3.77 1.04
C ASN A 47 -8.60 -3.15 2.18
N LYS A 48 -7.96 -2.95 3.34
CA LYS A 48 -8.63 -2.35 4.50
C LYS A 48 -8.97 -0.88 4.26
N CYS A 49 -8.05 -0.10 3.70
CA CYS A 49 -8.30 1.28 3.30
C CYS A 49 -9.51 1.39 2.36
N ILE A 50 -9.53 0.59 1.29
CA ILE A 50 -10.65 0.57 0.33
C ILE A 50 -11.96 0.17 1.02
N SER A 51 -11.95 -0.85 1.88
CA SER A 51 -13.16 -1.32 2.57
C SER A 51 -13.74 -0.30 3.55
N GLU A 52 -12.88 0.50 4.18
CA GLU A 52 -13.25 1.54 5.15
C GLU A 52 -13.50 2.89 4.49
N GLY A 53 -13.18 3.03 3.20
CA GLY A 53 -13.24 4.30 2.48
C GLY A 53 -12.30 5.36 3.06
N LYS A 54 -11.19 4.93 3.66
CA LYS A 54 -10.20 5.79 4.34
C LYS A 54 -8.81 5.49 3.82
N ASP A 55 -8.07 6.53 3.49
CA ASP A 55 -6.71 6.40 2.99
C ASP A 55 -5.73 5.96 4.11
N VAL A 56 -4.46 5.76 3.79
CA VAL A 56 -3.47 5.31 4.78
C VAL A 56 -3.20 6.32 5.91
N TYR A 57 -3.47 7.60 5.71
CA TYR A 57 -3.31 8.64 6.73
C TYR A 57 -4.55 8.68 7.64
N ASP A 58 -5.74 8.65 7.06
CA ASP A 58 -7.02 8.56 7.78
C ASP A 58 -7.12 7.29 8.63
N MET A 59 -6.52 6.19 8.16
CA MET A 59 -6.41 4.94 8.89
C MET A 59 -5.31 4.94 9.96
N GLY A 60 -4.45 5.96 9.99
CA GLY A 60 -3.33 6.08 10.92
C GLY A 60 -2.16 5.12 10.65
N TYR A 61 -2.07 4.54 9.44
CA TYR A 61 -0.92 3.73 9.04
C TYR A 61 0.33 4.57 8.80
N LEU A 62 0.13 5.80 8.32
CA LEU A 62 1.15 6.82 8.18
C LEU A 62 0.70 8.08 8.90
N SER A 63 1.66 8.87 9.36
CA SER A 63 1.42 10.21 9.85
C SER A 63 2.27 11.18 9.04
N LEU A 64 1.67 12.31 8.66
CA LEU A 64 2.37 13.41 8.00
C LEU A 64 3.28 14.19 8.96
N ASP A 65 3.12 14.00 10.28
CA ASP A 65 3.79 14.81 11.31
C ASP A 65 5.24 14.40 11.59
N ASN A 66 5.85 13.51 10.80
CA ASN A 66 7.16 12.92 11.13
C ASN A 66 8.24 13.01 10.03
N ASP A 67 8.19 14.00 9.14
CA ASP A 67 9.30 14.34 8.24
C ASP A 67 9.85 15.76 8.50
N SER A 68 10.27 16.01 9.74
CA SER A 68 11.20 17.09 10.08
C SER A 68 12.45 16.52 10.75
N ILE A 69 13.16 15.63 10.07
CA ILE A 69 14.57 15.36 10.40
C ILE A 69 15.38 15.46 9.11
N TYR A 70 16.23 16.49 9.09
CA TYR A 70 17.20 16.85 8.06
C TYR A 70 18.09 15.69 7.61
#